data_AF-A0A2V3J0Y9-F1
#
_entry.id   AF-A0A2V3J0Y9-F1
#
_cell.length_a   1.000
_cell.length_b   1.000
_cell.length_c   1.000
_cell.angle_alpha   90.00
_cell.angle_beta   90.00
_cell.angle_gamma   90.00
#
_symmetry.space_group_name_H-M   'P 1'
#
loop_
_entity.id
_entity.type
_entity.pdbx_description
1 polymer ?
#
loop_
_entity_poly.entity_id
_entity_poly.type
_entity_poly.pdbx_seq_one_letter_code
_entity_poly.pdbx_strand_id
1 'polypeptide(L)'
;MIDLRLGEKLFSGSTPCLLCAAANYAVVPPLDEHGYHAMVCTVGLGATRRHNALQNVLFAVLKQSPLCLHVTGELTFPSQQHLPEVQQQRMDLLIDDTRFNRRPVRLDITVVSPHNDSFLTYASKEAAGAARPAEAQKRTKYDALCATNGTSFNPIGFDVQGGAGPAGKLFFRRLAEYTSSVRGSKPGTEYHTILLRVERTVLQLTAAAVNRRLLSSPQGPTGTPAHPV
;
A
#
# COMPACT_ATOMS: atom_id res chain seq x y z
N MET A 1 -25.51 -3.34 -8.48
CA MET A 1 -24.04 -3.52 -8.57
C MET A 1 -23.43 -2.16 -8.25
N ILE A 2 -22.60 -2.06 -7.21
CA ILE A 2 -21.89 -0.80 -6.92
C ILE A 2 -20.73 -0.73 -7.92
N ASP A 3 -20.50 0.42 -8.53
CA ASP A 3 -19.37 0.67 -9.43
C ASP A 3 -18.66 1.93 -8.91
N LEU A 4 -17.40 1.79 -8.51
CA LEU A 4 -16.56 2.90 -8.05
C LEU A 4 -15.73 3.36 -9.25
N ARG A 5 -15.97 4.58 -9.72
CA ARG A 5 -15.21 5.21 -10.81
C ARG A 5 -14.44 6.42 -10.30
N LEU A 6 -13.33 6.76 -10.96
CA LEU A 6 -12.50 7.93 -10.65
C LEU A 6 -13.14 9.27 -11.03
N GLY A 7 -14.46 9.33 -11.20
CA GLY A 7 -15.16 10.51 -11.68
C GLY A 7 -14.94 10.70 -13.18
N GLU A 8 -14.14 11.69 -13.56
CA GLU A 8 -13.91 12.08 -14.95
C GLU A 8 -13.27 10.97 -15.80
N LYS A 9 -13.42 11.09 -17.12
CA LYS A 9 -12.77 10.19 -18.07
C LYS A 9 -11.27 10.48 -18.08
N LEU A 10 -10.47 9.47 -17.76
CA LEU A 10 -9.01 9.50 -17.80
C LEU A 10 -8.48 9.14 -19.19
N PHE A 11 -9.19 8.31 -19.95
CA PHE A 11 -8.81 7.87 -21.29
C PHE A 11 -9.88 8.31 -22.31
N SER A 12 -9.46 8.57 -23.55
CA SER A 12 -10.34 8.94 -24.68
C SER A 12 -11.30 7.83 -25.11
N GLY A 13 -11.03 6.59 -24.69
CA GLY A 13 -11.87 5.42 -24.94
C GLY A 13 -11.25 4.17 -24.33
N SER A 14 -11.96 3.06 -24.44
CA SER A 14 -11.47 1.77 -23.96
C SER A 14 -10.34 1.25 -24.85
N THR A 15 -9.15 1.02 -24.28
CA THR A 15 -7.99 0.46 -24.99
C THR A 15 -7.46 -0.79 -24.29
N PRO A 16 -6.81 -1.74 -24.98
CA PRO A 16 -6.22 -2.90 -24.31
C PRO A 16 -5.06 -2.47 -23.40
N CYS A 17 -4.96 -3.06 -22.21
CA CYS A 17 -3.82 -2.84 -21.33
C CYS A 17 -2.54 -3.46 -21.93
N LEU A 18 -1.65 -2.64 -22.50
CA LEU A 18 -0.41 -3.13 -23.12
C LEU A 18 0.51 -3.88 -22.15
N LEU A 19 0.45 -3.56 -20.85
CA LEU A 19 1.21 -4.29 -19.83
C LEU A 19 0.68 -5.72 -19.66
N CYS A 20 -0.64 -5.92 -19.65
CA CYS A 20 -1.25 -7.24 -19.60
C CYS A 20 -1.07 -8.01 -20.91
N ALA A 21 -1.11 -7.31 -22.05
CA ALA A 21 -0.80 -7.90 -23.35
C ALA A 21 0.64 -8.42 -23.40
N ALA A 22 1.62 -7.62 -22.97
CA ALA A 22 3.03 -8.02 -22.88
C ALA A 22 3.28 -9.14 -21.87
N ALA A 23 2.42 -9.29 -20.86
CA ALA A 23 2.47 -10.39 -19.90
C ALA A 23 1.73 -11.66 -20.36
N ASN A 24 1.31 -11.73 -21.63
CA ASN A 24 0.65 -12.89 -22.26
C ASN A 24 -0.59 -13.38 -21.51
N TYR A 25 -1.43 -12.46 -21.01
CA TYR A 25 -2.73 -12.83 -20.46
C TYR A 25 -3.62 -13.42 -21.57
N ALA A 26 -4.28 -14.54 -21.28
CA ALA A 26 -5.20 -15.20 -22.22
C ALA A 26 -6.34 -14.25 -22.69
N VAL A 27 -6.77 -13.36 -21.80
CA VAL A 27 -7.69 -12.26 -22.10
C VAL A 27 -7.08 -10.97 -21.57
N VAL A 28 -6.78 -10.03 -22.46
CA VAL A 28 -6.21 -8.73 -22.08
C VAL A 28 -7.33 -7.82 -21.58
N PRO A 29 -7.33 -7.43 -20.29
CA PRO A 29 -8.38 -6.56 -19.78
C PRO A 29 -8.29 -5.16 -20.41
N PRO A 30 -9.43 -4.51 -20.68
CA PRO A 30 -9.43 -3.14 -21.17
C PRO A 30 -9.02 -2.17 -20.05
N LEU A 31 -8.25 -1.15 -20.42
CA LEU A 31 -8.21 0.14 -19.76
C LEU A 31 -9.47 0.89 -20.20
N ASP A 32 -10.49 0.87 -19.34
CA ASP A 32 -11.72 1.63 -19.56
C ASP A 32 -11.47 3.14 -19.48
N GLU A 33 -12.44 3.92 -19.94
CA GLU A 33 -12.32 5.38 -20.00
C GLU A 33 -12.12 6.03 -18.63
N HIS A 34 -12.50 5.38 -17.53
CA HIS A 34 -12.30 5.88 -16.15
C HIS A 34 -11.06 5.31 -15.45
N GLY A 35 -10.28 4.46 -16.13
CA GLY A 35 -9.04 3.91 -15.59
C GLY A 35 -9.19 2.89 -14.46
N TYR A 36 -10.34 2.24 -14.33
CA TYR A 36 -10.58 1.14 -13.40
C TYR A 36 -9.45 0.11 -13.46
N HIS A 37 -9.16 -0.43 -14.65
CA HIS A 37 -8.11 -1.43 -14.79
C HIS A 37 -6.72 -0.86 -14.43
N ALA A 38 -6.46 0.42 -14.71
CA ALA A 38 -5.19 1.06 -14.33
C ALA A 38 -4.95 1.05 -12.81
N MET A 39 -6.03 1.12 -12.02
CA MET A 39 -5.98 1.13 -10.55
C MET A 39 -5.84 -0.27 -9.94
N VAL A 40 -6.49 -1.28 -10.53
CA VAL A 40 -6.47 -2.66 -10.00
C VAL A 40 -5.38 -3.54 -10.63
N CYS A 41 -4.81 -3.14 -11.76
CA CYS A 41 -3.85 -3.96 -12.49
C CYS A 41 -2.57 -4.19 -11.67
N THR A 42 -2.28 -5.48 -11.44
CA THR A 42 -1.09 -5.96 -10.73
C THR A 42 0.12 -6.11 -11.65
N VAL A 43 -0.07 -6.01 -12.97
CA VAL A 43 0.97 -6.19 -14.00
C VAL A 43 1.78 -4.90 -14.20
N GLY A 44 3.05 -5.04 -14.58
CA GLY A 44 3.95 -3.93 -14.89
C GLY A 44 4.58 -3.25 -13.67
N LEU A 45 4.74 -4.01 -12.58
CA LEU A 45 5.38 -3.60 -11.32
C LEU A 45 4.65 -2.48 -10.55
N GLY A 46 3.46 -2.04 -10.97
CA GLY A 46 2.74 -0.94 -10.30
C GLY A 46 2.44 -1.24 -8.83
N ALA A 47 1.90 -2.43 -8.56
CA ALA A 47 1.63 -2.89 -7.20
C ALA A 47 2.91 -3.06 -6.37
N THR A 48 3.92 -3.74 -6.92
CA THR A 48 5.23 -3.94 -6.26
C THR A 48 5.94 -2.62 -5.98
N ARG A 49 5.92 -1.65 -6.90
CA ARG A 49 6.53 -0.33 -6.70
C ARG A 49 5.84 0.45 -5.58
N ARG A 50 4.50 0.43 -5.53
CA ARG A 50 3.74 1.05 -4.43
C ARG A 50 4.11 0.43 -3.09
N HIS A 51 4.12 -0.90 -3.03
CA HIS A 51 4.51 -1.66 -1.85
C HIS A 51 5.91 -1.28 -1.37
N ASN A 52 6.92 -1.41 -2.24
CA ASN A 52 8.32 -1.18 -1.88
C ASN A 52 8.60 0.28 -1.50
N ALA A 53 7.94 1.24 -2.17
CA ALA A 53 8.08 2.64 -1.81
C ALA A 53 7.45 2.94 -0.44
N LEU A 54 6.30 2.35 -0.14
CA LEU A 54 5.68 2.46 1.18
C LEU A 54 6.56 1.85 2.27
N GLN A 55 7.14 0.68 2.00
CA GLN A 55 8.12 0.05 2.87
C GLN A 55 9.31 0.99 3.13
N ASN A 56 9.88 1.58 2.08
CA ASN A 56 11.01 2.50 2.21
C ASN A 56 10.66 3.77 3.00
N VAL A 57 9.49 4.36 2.74
CA VAL A 57 9.03 5.55 3.45
C VAL A 57 8.75 5.22 4.92
N LEU A 58 8.12 4.09 5.20
CA LEU A 58 7.85 3.66 6.57
C LEU A 58 9.15 3.34 7.31
N PHE A 59 10.10 2.66 6.66
CA PHE A 59 11.44 2.44 7.20
C PHE A 59 12.14 3.76 7.53
N ALA A 60 12.11 4.73 6.60
CA ALA A 60 12.71 6.04 6.81
C ALA A 60 12.04 6.81 7.97
N VAL A 61 10.71 6.78 8.06
CA VAL A 61 9.96 7.39 9.18
C VAL A 61 10.37 6.76 10.51
N LEU A 62 10.47 5.43 10.58
CA LEU A 62 10.86 4.73 11.80
C LEU A 62 12.32 4.99 12.17
N LYS A 63 13.24 5.02 11.20
CA LYS A 63 14.66 5.34 11.43
C LYS A 63 14.89 6.79 11.85
N GLN A 64 14.12 7.72 11.30
CA GLN A 64 14.14 9.14 11.68
C GLN A 64 13.37 9.44 12.97
N SER A 65 12.72 8.44 13.57
CA SER A 65 12.12 8.61 14.89
C SER A 65 13.23 8.95 15.90
N PRO A 66 12.95 9.83 16.88
CA PRO A 66 13.94 10.32 17.86
C PRO A 66 14.49 9.22 18.78
N LEU A 67 14.07 7.97 18.58
CA LEU A 67 14.41 6.81 19.38
C LEU A 67 15.40 5.87 18.71
N CYS A 68 15.75 6.14 17.44
CA CYS A 68 16.61 5.27 16.62
C CYS A 68 16.14 3.82 16.69
N LEU A 69 14.84 3.57 16.46
CA LEU A 69 14.26 2.24 16.51
C LEU A 69 15.14 1.24 15.74
N HIS A 70 15.43 0.10 16.36
CA HIS A 70 16.14 -0.97 15.68
C HIS A 70 15.20 -1.60 14.66
N VAL A 71 15.24 -1.04 13.45
CA VAL A 71 14.45 -1.50 12.31
C VAL A 71 15.34 -2.19 11.29
N THR A 72 14.91 -3.37 10.87
CA THR A 72 15.51 -4.16 9.79
C THR A 72 14.47 -4.35 8.68
N GLY A 73 14.88 -4.16 7.42
CA GLY A 73 14.05 -4.42 6.25
C GLY A 73 14.12 -5.88 5.81
N GLU A 74 13.01 -6.40 5.27
CA GLU A 74 12.86 -7.72 4.65
C GLU A 74 13.46 -8.90 5.44
N LEU A 75 12.72 -9.39 6.44
CA LEU A 75 13.17 -10.48 7.31
C LEU A 75 12.40 -11.79 7.09
N THR A 76 13.15 -12.87 6.85
CA THR A 76 12.63 -14.25 6.92
C THR A 76 12.46 -14.68 8.38
N PHE A 77 11.47 -15.53 8.68
CA PHE A 77 11.36 -16.13 10.02
C PHE A 77 12.56 -17.05 10.31
N PRO A 78 13.16 -17.01 11.52
CA PRO A 78 14.34 -17.80 11.85
C PRO A 78 14.16 -19.30 11.61
N SER A 79 12.96 -19.84 11.89
CA SER A 79 12.64 -21.27 11.70
C SER A 79 12.59 -21.73 10.25
N GLN A 80 12.66 -20.81 9.27
CA GLN A 80 12.54 -21.12 7.84
C GLN A 80 13.83 -20.89 7.06
N GLN A 81 14.93 -20.50 7.70
CA GLN A 81 16.21 -20.27 7.02
C GLN A 81 16.86 -21.57 6.52
N HIS A 82 16.55 -22.73 7.14
CA HIS A 82 17.18 -24.01 6.84
C HIS A 82 16.33 -24.97 6.00
N LEU A 83 15.13 -24.56 5.58
CA LEU A 83 14.21 -25.40 4.81
C LEU A 83 14.13 -24.90 3.36
N PRO A 84 14.84 -25.54 2.41
CA PRO A 84 14.91 -25.08 1.02
C PRO A 84 13.55 -25.15 0.28
N GLU A 85 12.60 -25.95 0.76
CA GLU A 85 11.30 -26.18 0.12
C GLU A 85 10.17 -25.30 0.67
N VAL A 86 10.37 -24.65 1.82
CA VAL A 86 9.35 -23.75 2.38
C VAL A 86 9.61 -22.36 1.82
N GLN A 87 8.68 -21.83 1.01
CA GLN A 87 8.71 -20.42 0.60
C GLN A 87 8.96 -19.56 1.83
N GLN A 88 10.14 -18.96 1.90
CA GLN A 88 10.56 -18.12 3.01
C GLN A 88 9.50 -17.05 3.23
N GLN A 89 8.81 -17.09 4.36
CA GLN A 89 7.82 -16.06 4.68
C GLN A 89 8.59 -14.83 5.15
N ARG A 90 8.59 -13.80 4.30
CA ARG A 90 9.30 -12.54 4.53
C ARG A 90 8.31 -11.50 5.04
N MET A 91 8.70 -10.77 6.08
CA MET A 91 8.00 -9.58 6.57
C MET A 91 8.74 -8.33 6.15
N ASP A 92 8.03 -7.24 5.90
CA ASP A 92 8.62 -6.04 5.32
C ASP A 92 9.54 -5.32 6.30
N LEU A 93 9.13 -5.24 7.57
CA LEU A 93 9.87 -4.55 8.62
C LEU A 93 9.76 -5.31 9.95
N LEU A 94 10.83 -5.28 10.74
CA LEU A 94 10.82 -5.65 12.15
C LEU A 94 11.20 -4.42 12.97
N ILE A 95 10.41 -4.11 14.01
CA ILE A 95 10.77 -3.17 15.06
C ILE A 95 11.18 -4.01 16.27
N ASP A 96 12.48 -4.08 16.52
CA ASP A 96 13.06 -4.82 17.64
C ASP A 96 13.37 -3.88 18.80
N ASP A 97 12.31 -3.34 19.39
CA ASP A 97 12.42 -2.42 20.52
C ASP A 97 11.28 -2.63 21.52
N THR A 98 11.62 -3.17 22.68
CA THR A 98 10.65 -3.49 23.73
C THR A 98 10.03 -2.27 24.38
N ARG A 99 10.65 -1.09 24.22
CA ARG A 99 10.13 0.19 24.70
C ARG A 99 8.96 0.69 23.86
N PHE A 100 8.93 0.33 22.58
CA PHE A 100 7.83 0.64 21.67
C PHE A 100 6.67 -0.35 21.82
N ASN A 101 6.98 -1.64 21.99
CA ASN A 101 5.98 -2.67 22.21
C ASN A 101 6.58 -3.81 23.02
N ARG A 102 5.80 -4.45 23.92
CA ARG A 102 6.31 -5.50 24.84
C ARG A 102 7.06 -6.66 24.16
N ARG A 103 6.79 -6.90 22.88
CA ARG A 103 7.50 -7.85 22.02
C ARG A 103 7.94 -7.17 20.73
N PRO A 104 8.99 -7.66 20.05
CA PRO A 104 9.33 -7.18 18.72
C PRO A 104 8.12 -7.23 17.79
N VAL A 105 7.94 -6.21 16.95
CA VAL A 105 6.78 -6.06 16.09
C VAL A 105 7.17 -6.30 14.64
N ARG A 106 6.55 -7.29 14.00
CA ARG A 106 6.66 -7.52 12.56
C ARG A 106 5.56 -6.76 11.85
N LEU A 107 5.94 -6.00 10.84
CA LEU A 107 5.04 -5.26 9.96
C LEU A 107 5.05 -5.89 8.58
N ASP A 108 3.86 -5.97 8.00
CA ASP A 108 3.63 -6.35 6.62
C ASP A 108 2.66 -5.33 6.02
N ILE A 109 3.07 -4.76 4.90
CA ILE A 109 2.42 -3.68 4.20
C ILE A 109 1.59 -4.30 3.09
N THR A 110 0.33 -3.88 3.00
CA THR A 110 -0.53 -4.28 1.90
C THR A 110 -1.18 -3.05 1.30
N VAL A 111 -1.19 -3.00 -0.03
CA VAL A 111 -1.81 -1.91 -0.79
C VAL A 111 -2.89 -2.53 -1.66
N VAL A 112 -4.13 -2.11 -1.44
CA VAL A 112 -5.29 -2.64 -2.14
C VAL A 112 -6.03 -1.54 -2.88
N SER A 113 -6.69 -1.93 -3.97
CA SER A 113 -7.55 -1.01 -4.71
C SER A 113 -8.99 -1.14 -4.22
N PRO A 114 -9.68 -0.03 -3.91
CA PRO A 114 -11.09 -0.03 -3.52
C PRO A 114 -11.99 -0.43 -4.68
N HIS A 115 -11.46 -0.27 -5.90
CA HIS A 115 -12.10 -0.70 -7.13
C HIS A 115 -12.07 -2.22 -7.30
N ASN A 116 -11.26 -2.97 -6.55
CA ASN A 116 -11.30 -4.44 -6.65
C ASN A 116 -12.63 -4.97 -6.09
N ASP A 117 -13.34 -5.79 -6.86
CA ASP A 117 -14.63 -6.41 -6.50
C ASP A 117 -14.62 -7.04 -5.11
N SER A 118 -13.50 -7.64 -4.70
CA SER A 118 -13.34 -8.28 -3.39
C SER A 118 -13.46 -7.31 -2.21
N PHE A 119 -13.24 -6.01 -2.46
CA PHE A 119 -13.17 -4.95 -1.43
C PHE A 119 -14.23 -3.86 -1.61
N LEU A 120 -14.93 -3.85 -2.75
CA LEU A 120 -15.84 -2.78 -3.14
C LEU A 120 -16.97 -2.51 -2.12
N THR A 121 -17.54 -3.57 -1.54
CA THR A 121 -18.55 -3.46 -0.46
C THR A 121 -18.02 -2.75 0.78
N TYR A 122 -16.72 -2.89 1.08
CA TYR A 122 -16.10 -2.22 2.22
C TYR A 122 -15.71 -0.78 1.86
N ALA A 123 -15.15 -0.59 0.66
CA ALA A 123 -14.76 0.72 0.16
C ALA A 123 -15.94 1.70 0.05
N SER A 124 -17.13 1.22 -0.33
CA SER A 124 -18.33 2.06 -0.44
C SER A 124 -18.87 2.58 0.90
N LYS A 125 -18.44 2.03 2.03
CA LYS A 125 -18.98 2.37 3.36
C LYS A 125 -18.12 3.38 4.11
N GLU A 126 -16.81 3.38 3.88
CA GLU A 126 -15.88 4.24 4.61
C GLU A 126 -14.58 4.47 3.82
N ALA A 127 -13.96 5.62 4.08
CA ALA A 127 -12.64 5.93 3.53
C ALA A 127 -11.59 4.89 3.99
N ALA A 128 -10.80 4.40 3.03
CA ALA A 128 -9.86 3.28 3.20
C ALA A 128 -10.52 1.98 3.68
N GLY A 129 -11.83 1.81 3.45
CA GLY A 129 -12.57 0.60 3.84
C GLY A 129 -12.01 -0.68 3.23
N ALA A 130 -11.40 -0.60 2.04
CA ALA A 130 -10.74 -1.73 1.38
C ALA A 130 -9.53 -2.26 2.17
N ALA A 131 -8.83 -1.41 2.93
CA ALA A 131 -7.67 -1.81 3.71
C ALA A 131 -8.05 -2.73 4.90
N ARG A 132 -9.26 -2.58 5.46
CA ARG A 132 -9.73 -3.37 6.61
C ARG A 132 -9.76 -4.89 6.35
N PRO A 133 -10.44 -5.42 5.31
CA PRO A 133 -10.40 -6.84 5.02
C PRO A 133 -9.00 -7.33 4.63
N ALA A 134 -8.19 -6.50 3.96
CA ALA A 134 -6.80 -6.84 3.64
C ALA A 134 -5.94 -7.05 4.90
N GLU A 135 -6.07 -6.16 5.89
CA GLU A 135 -5.42 -6.32 7.20
C GLU A 135 -5.89 -7.59 7.92
N ALA A 136 -7.19 -7.89 7.89
CA ALA A 136 -7.75 -9.09 8.52
C ALA A 136 -7.24 -10.39 7.88
N GLN A 137 -7.12 -10.44 6.55
CA GLN A 137 -6.53 -11.56 5.83
C GLN A 137 -5.07 -11.77 6.23
N LYS A 138 -4.29 -10.70 6.34
CA LYS A 138 -2.89 -10.76 6.80
C LYS A 138 -2.77 -11.26 8.24
N ARG A 139 -3.65 -10.83 9.15
CA ARG A 139 -3.71 -11.35 10.53
C ARG A 139 -3.94 -12.85 10.58
N THR A 140 -4.96 -13.30 9.85
CA THR A 140 -5.29 -14.74 9.74
C THR A 140 -4.08 -15.56 9.28
N LYS A 141 -3.27 -14.99 8.39
CA LYS A 141 -2.06 -15.64 7.85
C LYS A 141 -0.87 -15.62 8.82
N TYR A 142 -0.64 -14.53 9.55
CA TYR A 142 0.64 -14.28 10.21
C TYR A 142 0.61 -14.16 11.74
N ASP A 143 -0.55 -13.99 12.37
CA ASP A 143 -0.64 -13.82 13.84
C ASP A 143 -0.09 -15.05 14.57
N ALA A 144 -0.52 -16.26 14.19
CA ALA A 144 -0.07 -17.50 14.81
C ALA A 144 1.45 -17.71 14.60
N LEU A 145 1.94 -17.45 13.39
CA LEU A 145 3.37 -17.58 13.08
C LEU A 145 4.22 -16.60 13.90
N CYS A 146 3.79 -15.34 14.01
CA CYS A 146 4.50 -14.34 14.80
C CYS A 146 4.51 -14.70 16.29
N ALA A 147 3.38 -15.18 16.82
CA ALA A 147 3.25 -15.61 18.20
C ALA A 147 4.21 -16.77 18.53
N THR A 148 4.28 -17.80 17.69
CA THR A 148 5.22 -18.93 17.84
C THR A 148 6.68 -18.50 17.81
N ASN A 149 7.00 -17.40 17.10
CA ASN A 149 8.35 -16.83 17.03
C ASN A 149 8.59 -15.73 18.09
N GLY A 150 7.75 -15.62 19.12
CA GLY A 150 7.94 -14.65 20.20
C GLY A 150 7.77 -13.18 19.79
N THR A 151 7.19 -12.93 18.61
CA THR A 151 6.95 -11.59 18.07
C THR A 151 5.46 -11.26 18.05
N SER A 152 5.13 -9.98 17.84
CA SER A 152 3.77 -9.54 17.56
C SER A 152 3.64 -9.16 16.09
N PHE A 153 2.43 -9.27 15.53
CA PHE A 153 2.15 -8.90 14.15
C PHE A 153 1.25 -7.66 14.08
N ASN A 154 1.62 -6.72 13.23
CA ASN A 154 0.79 -5.56 12.92
C ASN A 154 0.73 -5.33 11.40
N PRO A 155 -0.36 -5.71 10.71
CA PRO A 155 -0.51 -5.40 9.30
C PRO A 155 -0.71 -3.89 9.12
N ILE A 156 -0.17 -3.35 8.03
CA ILE A 156 -0.33 -1.95 7.63
C ILE A 156 -1.02 -1.93 6.27
N GLY A 157 -2.35 -1.82 6.27
CA GLY A 157 -3.15 -1.76 5.04
C GLY A 157 -3.29 -0.33 4.54
N PHE A 158 -3.15 -0.15 3.23
CA PHE A 158 -3.44 1.09 2.51
C PHE A 158 -4.41 0.85 1.36
N ASP A 159 -5.24 1.85 1.12
CA ASP A 159 -5.97 2.00 -0.12
C ASP A 159 -5.11 2.80 -1.13
N VAL A 160 -5.10 2.41 -2.42
CA VAL A 160 -4.42 3.14 -3.50
C VAL A 160 -4.88 4.60 -3.68
N GLN A 161 -6.08 4.94 -3.22
CA GLN A 161 -6.64 6.30 -3.16
C GLN A 161 -6.18 7.07 -1.91
N GLY A 162 -5.30 6.48 -1.10
CA GLY A 162 -4.84 7.05 0.16
C GLY A 162 -5.68 6.58 1.34
N GLY A 163 -5.12 6.76 2.54
CA GLY A 163 -5.74 6.32 3.78
C GLY A 163 -5.25 4.94 4.24
N ALA A 164 -4.93 4.88 5.52
CA ALA A 164 -4.59 3.64 6.20
C ALA A 164 -5.82 2.91 6.76
N GLY A 165 -5.75 1.58 6.80
CA GLY A 165 -6.69 0.72 7.50
C GLY A 165 -6.66 0.92 9.03
N PRO A 166 -7.61 0.32 9.76
CA PRO A 166 -7.70 0.47 11.21
C PRO A 166 -6.41 0.07 11.96
N ALA A 167 -5.77 -1.03 11.58
CA ALA A 167 -4.54 -1.48 12.25
C ALA A 167 -3.36 -0.54 11.95
N GLY A 168 -3.23 -0.07 10.69
CA GLY A 168 -2.28 0.96 10.32
C GLY A 168 -2.49 2.27 11.10
N LYS A 169 -3.72 2.77 11.18
CA LYS A 169 -4.06 3.98 11.95
C LYS A 169 -3.68 3.85 13.43
N LEU A 170 -4.00 2.72 14.06
CA LEU A 170 -3.63 2.46 15.46
C LEU A 170 -2.13 2.37 15.66
N PHE A 171 -1.40 1.79 14.70
CA PHE A 171 0.06 1.77 14.72
C PHE A 171 0.64 3.19 14.63
N PHE A 172 0.16 4.01 13.69
CA PHE A 172 0.65 5.38 13.53
C PHE A 172 0.32 6.27 14.72
N ARG A 173 -0.84 6.10 15.37
CA ARG A 173 -1.16 6.83 16.61
C ARG A 173 -0.17 6.49 17.72
N ARG A 174 0.09 5.20 17.94
CA ARG A 174 1.08 4.74 18.93
C ARG A 174 2.47 5.27 18.62
N LEU A 175 2.90 5.22 17.36
CA LEU A 175 4.18 5.78 16.94
C LEU A 175 4.26 7.30 17.17
N ALA A 176 3.17 8.02 16.92
CA ALA A 176 3.09 9.46 17.14
C ALA A 176 3.12 9.83 18.63
N GLU A 177 2.33 9.14 19.46
CA GLU A 177 2.37 9.28 20.92
C GLU A 177 3.78 9.05 21.45
N TYR A 178 4.39 7.94 21.03
CA TYR A 178 5.73 7.56 21.43
C TYR A 178 6.81 8.54 20.94
N THR A 179 6.67 9.08 19.73
CA THR A 179 7.58 10.10 19.19
C THR A 179 7.44 11.42 19.93
N SER A 180 6.20 11.82 20.22
CA SER A 180 5.87 13.08 20.86
C SER A 180 6.35 13.16 22.31
N SER A 181 6.30 12.04 23.05
CA SER A 181 6.82 11.98 24.42
C SER A 181 8.32 12.20 24.51
N VAL A 182 9.06 11.93 23.43
CA VAL A 182 10.52 12.13 23.37
C VAL A 182 10.88 13.52 22.87
N ARG A 183 10.14 14.04 21.87
CA ARG A 183 10.40 15.36 21.28
C ARG A 183 9.78 16.54 22.04
N GLY A 184 8.83 16.28 22.94
CA GLY A 184 8.01 17.33 23.54
C GLY A 184 7.04 17.99 22.55
N SER A 185 6.74 17.33 21.42
CA SER A 185 5.78 17.81 20.42
C SER A 185 4.35 17.33 20.75
N LYS A 186 3.35 17.78 19.98
CA LYS A 186 1.96 17.30 20.14
C LYS A 186 1.77 15.99 19.37
N PRO A 187 1.18 14.92 19.98
CA PRO A 187 0.94 13.65 19.29
C PRO A 187 0.17 13.79 17.97
N GLY A 188 -0.82 14.69 17.93
CA GLY A 188 -1.60 14.94 16.71
C GLY A 188 -0.76 15.46 15.54
N THR A 189 0.25 16.31 15.80
CA THR A 189 1.14 16.85 14.77
C THR A 189 2.06 15.76 14.20
N GLU A 190 2.61 14.91 15.07
CA GLU A 190 3.43 13.76 14.65
C GLU A 190 2.60 12.76 13.84
N TYR A 191 1.39 12.45 14.30
CA TYR A 191 0.47 11.55 13.60
C TYR A 191 0.16 12.05 12.19
N HIS A 192 -0.20 13.33 12.06
CA HIS A 192 -0.52 13.92 10.78
C HIS A 192 0.70 13.97 9.85
N THR A 193 1.87 14.30 10.38
CA THR A 193 3.14 14.32 9.61
C THR A 193 3.47 12.93 9.07
N ILE A 194 3.31 11.88 9.89
CA ILE A 194 3.55 10.49 9.47
C ILE A 194 2.54 10.11 8.37
N LEU A 195 1.24 10.33 8.59
CA LEU A 195 0.22 9.98 7.60
C LEU A 195 0.43 10.73 6.28
N LEU A 196 0.70 12.04 6.31
CA LEU A 196 0.93 12.82 5.09
C LEU A 196 2.08 12.26 4.25
N ARG A 197 3.20 11.86 4.87
CA ARG A 197 4.35 11.27 4.15
C ARG A 197 3.94 9.97 3.45
N VAL A 198 3.20 9.13 4.17
CA VAL A 198 2.85 7.79 3.69
C VAL A 198 1.74 7.84 2.65
N GLU A 199 0.65 8.58 2.91
CA GLU A 199 -0.49 8.73 2.01
C GLU A 199 -0.12 9.45 0.71
N ARG A 200 0.69 10.52 0.79
CA ARG A 200 1.24 11.20 -0.40
C ARG A 200 2.00 10.23 -1.29
N THR A 201 2.79 9.33 -0.69
CA THR A 201 3.58 8.34 -1.45
C THR A 201 2.66 7.39 -2.21
N VAL A 202 1.59 6.90 -1.57
CA VAL A 202 0.60 6.04 -2.26
C VAL A 202 -0.02 6.79 -3.43
N LEU A 203 -0.54 8.00 -3.18
CA LEU A 203 -1.21 8.81 -4.19
C LEU A 203 -0.30 9.11 -5.39
N GLN A 204 0.94 9.52 -5.14
CA GLN A 204 1.92 9.82 -6.21
C GLN A 204 2.21 8.59 -7.07
N LEU A 205 2.34 7.41 -6.46
CA LEU A 205 2.65 6.18 -7.19
C LEU A 205 1.44 5.56 -7.87
N THR A 206 0.25 5.78 -7.32
CA THR A 206 -1.01 5.48 -8.01
C THR A 206 -1.15 6.35 -9.26
N ALA A 207 -0.97 7.66 -9.13
CA ALA A 207 -0.97 8.58 -10.27
C ALA A 207 0.09 8.21 -11.31
N ALA A 208 1.32 7.91 -10.89
CA ALA A 208 2.38 7.46 -11.81
C ALA A 208 2.03 6.16 -12.53
N ALA A 209 1.35 5.22 -11.85
CA ALA A 209 0.91 3.96 -12.44
C ALA A 209 -0.19 4.17 -13.49
N VAL A 210 -1.11 5.12 -13.28
CA VAL A 210 -2.12 5.52 -14.26
C VAL A 210 -1.47 6.24 -15.43
N ASN A 211 -0.61 7.24 -15.17
CA ASN A 211 0.07 8.02 -16.20
C ASN A 211 0.95 7.14 -17.11
N ARG A 212 1.63 6.14 -16.56
CA ARG A 212 2.41 5.20 -17.37
C ARG A 212 1.55 4.46 -18.39
N ARG A 213 0.32 4.13 -18.04
CA ARG A 213 -0.63 3.46 -18.94
C ARG A 213 -1.20 4.42 -19.97
N LEU A 214 -1.48 5.66 -19.58
CA LEU A 214 -1.85 6.74 -20.50
C LEU A 214 -0.78 6.94 -21.57
N LEU A 215 0.49 7.09 -21.15
CA LEU A 215 1.62 7.28 -22.07
C LEU A 215 1.94 6.06 -22.94
N SER A 216 1.52 4.87 -22.51
CA SER A 216 1.68 3.63 -23.29
C SER A 216 0.47 3.37 -24.20
N SER A 217 -0.64 4.09 -24.04
CA SER A 217 -1.81 3.91 -24.90
C SER A 217 -1.50 4.48 -26.29
N PRO A 218 -1.82 3.74 -27.38
CA PRO A 218 -1.62 4.24 -28.75
C PRO A 218 -2.47 5.50 -29.05
N GLN A 219 -3.48 5.77 -28.22
CA GLN A 219 -4.17 7.06 -28.16
C GLN A 219 -3.49 7.91 -27.07
N GLY A 220 -2.40 8.59 -27.41
CA GLY A 220 -1.80 9.62 -26.54
C GLY A 220 -2.80 10.76 -26.29
N PRO A 221 -2.52 11.69 -25.34
CA PRO A 221 -3.41 12.82 -25.08
C PRO A 221 -3.60 13.59 -26.38
N THR A 222 -4.80 13.53 -26.93
CA THR A 222 -5.20 14.32 -28.10
C THR A 222 -4.97 15.78 -27.74
N GLY A 223 -4.03 16.42 -28.43
CA GLY A 223 -3.81 17.85 -28.31
C GLY A 223 -5.14 18.58 -28.46
N THR A 224 -5.38 19.51 -27.55
CA THR A 224 -6.49 20.46 -27.63
C THR A 224 -6.49 21.07 -29.04
N PRO A 225 -7.59 21.01 -29.81
CA PRO A 225 -7.64 21.72 -31.07
C PRO A 225 -7.48 23.21 -30.75
N ALA A 226 -6.45 23.84 -31.32
CA ALA A 226 -6.29 25.28 -31.26
C ALA A 226 -7.57 25.93 -31.79
N HIS A 227 -8.22 26.73 -30.94
CA HIS A 227 -9.32 27.57 -31.39
C HIS A 227 -8.77 28.54 -32.45
N PRO A 228 -9.34 28.60 -33.66
CA PRO A 228 -8.98 29.63 -34.61
C PRO A 228 -9.49 30.97 -34.08
N VAL A 229 -8.57 31.93 -33.98
CA VAL A 229 -8.83 33.36 -33.78
C VAL A 229 -9.37 33.96 -35.08
#